data_AF-A0A7C7P126-F1
#
_entry.id   AF-A0A7C7P126-F1
#
_cell.length_a   1.000
_cell.length_b   1.000
_cell.length_c   1.000
_cell.angle_alpha   90.00
_cell.angle_beta   90.00
_cell.angle_gamma   90.00
#
_symmetry.space_group_name_H-M   'P 1'
#
loop_
_entity.id
_entity.type
_entity.pdbx_description
1 polymer ?
#
loop_
_entity_poly.entity_id
_entity_poly.type
_entity_poly.pdbx_seq_one_letter_code
_entity_poly.pdbx_strand_id
1 'polypeptide(L)' 'MNSENIHYTIPEKGTRITRKDGKLIIPENPIIPFIEGDGIGSDIWYATEMVVNAAVKKAFNGKRKI' A
#
# COMPACT_ATOMS: atom_id res chain seq x y z
N MET A 1 14.74 -7.08 17.22
CA MET A 1 13.58 -7.84 16.71
C MET A 1 14.12 -8.73 15.60
N ASN A 2 14.24 -10.02 15.88
CA ASN A 2 14.97 -10.96 15.02
C ASN A 2 14.22 -11.15 13.71
N SER A 3 14.92 -10.90 12.61
CA SER A 3 14.44 -10.88 11.22
C SER A 3 14.23 -12.27 10.61
N GLU A 4 14.17 -13.33 11.42
CA GLU A 4 14.41 -14.70 10.95
C GLU A 4 13.20 -15.39 10.27
N ASN A 5 12.05 -14.71 10.11
CA ASN A 5 10.89 -15.26 9.39
C ASN A 5 10.10 -14.17 8.63
N ILE A 6 10.79 -13.39 7.78
CA ILE A 6 10.13 -12.37 6.94
C ILE A 6 9.93 -12.92 5.53
N HIS A 7 8.69 -13.28 5.18
CA HIS A 7 8.27 -13.70 3.84
C HIS A 7 7.61 -12.56 3.06
N TYR A 8 8.16 -11.34 3.15
CA TYR A 8 7.69 -10.19 2.37
C TYR A 8 8.85 -9.28 1.99
N THR A 9 8.74 -8.65 0.83
CA THR A 9 9.72 -7.68 0.35
C THR A 9 9.25 -6.27 0.67
N ILE A 10 10.10 -5.48 1.34
CA ILE A 10 9.82 -4.06 1.54
C ILE A 10 10.12 -3.35 0.22
N PRO A 11 9.18 -2.56 -0.33
CA PRO A 11 9.42 -1.84 -1.57
C PRO A 11 10.51 -0.77 -1.38
N GLU A 12 11.33 -0.55 -2.42
CA GLU A 12 12.37 0.50 -2.43
C GLU A 12 11.78 1.91 -2.30
N LYS A 13 10.52 2.08 -2.73
CA LYS A 13 9.80 3.35 -2.74
C LYS A 13 8.58 3.27 -1.84
N GLY A 14 8.26 4.40 -1.21
CA GLY A 14 7.13 4.53 -0.30
C GLY A 14 7.59 4.79 1.13
N THR A 15 6.66 5.25 1.95
CA THR A 15 6.92 5.60 3.34
C THR A 15 5.98 4.82 4.25
N ARG A 16 6.52 4.20 5.30
CA ARG A 16 5.71 3.42 6.26
C ARG A 16 4.70 4.35 6.98
N ILE A 17 3.46 3.89 7.12
CA ILE A 17 2.47 4.54 7.98
C ILE A 17 2.88 4.36 9.45
N THR A 18 2.90 5.45 10.22
CA THR A 18 3.25 5.41 11.65
C THR A 18 2.07 5.86 12.51
N ARG A 19 2.22 5.70 13.84
CA ARG A 19 1.20 6.12 14.81
C ARG A 19 1.85 7.01 15.88
N LYS A 20 1.21 8.14 16.19
CA LYS A 20 1.64 9.07 17.24
C LYS A 20 0.41 9.60 17.98
N ASP A 21 0.45 9.62 19.31
CA ASP A 21 -0.61 10.17 20.17
C ASP A 21 -2.01 9.62 19.81
N GLY A 22 -2.08 8.31 19.56
CA GLY A 22 -3.31 7.62 19.18
C GLY A 22 -3.75 7.78 17.73
N LYS A 23 -3.15 8.70 16.94
CA LYS A 23 -3.51 9.00 15.54
C LYS A 23 -2.54 8.37 14.54
N LEU A 24 -3.04 8.00 13.37
CA LEU A 24 -2.20 7.57 12.24
C LEU A 24 -1.56 8.79 11.58
N ILE A 25 -0.27 8.70 11.31
CA ILE A 25 0.47 9.64 10.47
C ILE A 25 0.61 8.96 9.10
N ILE A 26 -0.13 9.48 8.12
CA ILE A 26 -0.20 8.92 6.78
C ILE A 26 0.58 9.83 5.82
N PRO A 27 1.69 9.35 5.24
CA PRO A 27 2.47 10.12 4.25
C PRO A 27 1.71 10.28 2.92
N GLU A 28 2.26 11.06 1.99
CA GLU A 28 1.70 11.22 0.64
C GLU A 28 1.91 9.99 -0.25
N ASN A 29 2.89 9.14 0.10
CA ASN A 29 3.28 7.92 -0.60
C ASN A 29 3.34 6.69 0.34
N PRO A 30 2.24 6.32 1.03
CA PRO A 30 2.27 5.25 2.01
C PRO A 30 2.54 3.88 1.37
N ILE A 31 3.27 3.02 2.08
CA ILE A 31 3.36 1.59 1.75
C ILE A 31 2.08 0.91 2.24
N ILE A 32 1.34 0.29 1.33
CA ILE A 32 0.10 -0.47 1.62
C ILE A 32 0.35 -1.96 1.34
N PRO A 33 0.43 -2.81 2.38
CA PRO A 33 0.50 -4.25 2.19
C PRO A 33 -0.80 -4.78 1.59
N PHE A 34 -0.69 -5.80 0.74
CA PHE A 34 -1.82 -6.53 0.19
C PHE A 34 -1.58 -8.04 0.26
N ILE A 35 -2.66 -8.78 0.12
CA ILE A 35 -2.66 -10.24 -0.05
C ILE A 35 -3.54 -10.48 -1.28
N GLU A 36 -3.02 -11.18 -2.29
CA GLU A 36 -3.77 -11.45 -3.53
C GLU A 36 -5.03 -12.26 -3.27
N GLY A 37 -4.97 -13.19 -2.30
CA GLY A 37 -6.02 -14.15 -2.01
C GLY A 37 -5.93 -15.39 -2.91
N ASP A 38 -6.87 -16.30 -2.75
CA ASP A 38 -6.91 -17.57 -3.48
C ASP A 38 -7.84 -17.51 -4.69
N GLY A 39 -7.74 -18.50 -5.58
CA GLY A 39 -8.61 -18.62 -6.76
C GLY A 39 -8.42 -17.45 -7.73
N ILE A 40 -9.49 -16.70 -8.01
CA ILE A 40 -9.46 -15.50 -8.87
C ILE A 40 -8.95 -14.24 -8.14
N GLY A 41 -8.40 -14.39 -6.93
CA GLY A 41 -7.87 -13.27 -6.13
C GLY A 41 -6.83 -12.44 -6.86
N SER A 42 -5.90 -13.08 -7.59
CA SER A 42 -4.89 -12.38 -8.40
C SER A 42 -5.51 -11.52 -9.50
N ASP A 43 -6.56 -12.01 -10.17
CA ASP A 43 -7.26 -11.27 -11.23
C ASP A 43 -7.98 -10.04 -10.65
N ILE A 44 -8.66 -10.22 -9.51
CA ILE A 44 -9.36 -9.13 -8.81
C ILE A 44 -8.35 -8.11 -8.28
N TRP A 45 -7.24 -8.56 -7.70
CA TRP A 45 -6.24 -7.66 -7.13
C TRP A 45 -5.60 -6.79 -8.22
N TYR A 46 -5.25 -7.36 -9.37
CA TYR A 46 -4.71 -6.62 -10.49
C TYR A 46 -5.67 -5.49 -10.95
N ALA A 47 -6.96 -5.81 -11.09
CA ALA A 47 -7.98 -4.81 -11.43
C ALA A 47 -8.15 -3.76 -10.32
N THR A 48 -8.11 -4.18 -9.06
CA THR A 48 -8.24 -3.31 -7.88
C THR A 48 -7.10 -2.30 -7.81
N GLU A 49 -5.85 -2.75 -7.97
CA GLU A 49 -4.67 -1.89 -7.95
C GLU A 49 -4.78 -0.77 -9.00
N MET A 50 -5.20 -1.10 -10.23
CA MET A 50 -5.39 -0.12 -11.30
C MET A 50 -6.42 0.95 -10.94
N VAL A 51 -7.57 0.53 -10.43
CA VAL A 51 -8.67 1.43 -10.05
C VAL A 51 -8.26 2.34 -8.90
N VAL A 52 -7.66 1.78 -7.84
CA VAL A 52 -7.26 2.57 -6.67
C VAL A 52 -6.17 3.58 -7.04
N ASN A 53 -5.15 3.18 -7.82
CA ASN A 53 -4.11 4.10 -8.28
C ASN A 53 -4.68 5.25 -9.12
N ALA A 54 -5.60 4.96 -10.04
CA ALA A 54 -6.26 5.98 -10.84
C ALA A 54 -7.12 6.93 -9.98
N ALA A 55 -7.87 6.39 -9.00
CA ALA A 55 -8.72 7.16 -8.10
C ALA A 55 -7.91 8.11 -7.22
N VAL A 56 -6.81 7.62 -6.61
CA VAL A 56 -5.91 8.45 -5.80
C VAL A 56 -5.27 9.55 -6.66
N LYS A 57 -4.75 9.20 -7.84
CA LYS A 57 -4.17 10.18 -8.76
C LYS A 57 -5.19 11.27 -9.13
N LYS A 58 -6.44 10.90 -9.42
CA LYS A 58 -7.50 11.83 -9.80
C LYS A 58 -7.95 12.71 -8.63
N ALA A 59 -8.19 12.14 -7.45
CA ALA A 59 -8.68 12.87 -6.29
C ALA A 59 -7.68 13.89 -5.76
N PHE A 60 -6.38 13.60 -5.87
CA PHE A 60 -5.31 14.42 -5.32
C PHE A 60 -4.48 15.16 -6.38
N ASN A 61 -4.93 15.18 -7.65
CA ASN A 61 -4.19 15.78 -8.77
C ASN A 61 -2.71 15.33 -8.80
N GLY A 62 -2.45 14.05 -8.52
CA GLY A 62 -1.12 13.46 -8.48
C GLY A 62 -0.25 13.81 -7.26
N LYS A 63 -0.73 14.64 -6.31
CA LYS A 63 0.03 14.94 -5.07
C LYS A 63 0.19 13.73 -4.16
N ARG A 64 -0.75 12.79 -4.20
CA ARG A 64 -0.69 11.53 -3.47
C ARG A 64 -0.57 10.36 -4.42
N LYS A 65 0.07 9.29 -3.95
CA LYS A 65 0.23 8.01 -4.63
C LYS A 65 0.24 6.89 -3.60
N ILE A 66 -0.10 5.67 -4.02
CA ILE A 66 0.08 4.47 -3.21
C ILE A 66 0.78 3.40 -4.04
#